data_AF-A0A2V7S5S5-F1
#
_entry.id   AF-A0A2V7S5S5-F1
#
_cell.length_a   1.000
_cell.length_b   1.000
_cell.length_c   1.000
_cell.angle_alpha   90.00
_cell.angle_beta   90.00
_cell.angle_gamma   90.00
#
_symmetry.space_group_name_H-M   'P 1'
#
loop_
_entity.id
_entity.type
_entity.pdbx_description
1 polymer ?
#
loop_
_entity_poly.entity_id
_entity_poly.type
_entity_poly.pdbx_seq_one_letter_code
_entity_poly.pdbx_strand_id
1 'polypeptide(L)'
;MDALLQDLRYAFRTLRRTPGFTLVAVLTLALGIGATTAIFSVVNGVLLRPLPFPHQDRLFMLAEQNRQGGIRPPSYPTFLDWQAQTSAL
;
A
#
# COMPACT_ATOMS: atom_id res chain seq x y z
N MET A 1 -24.15 -29.96 16.62
CA MET A 1 -23.82 -28.53 16.51
C MET A 1 -23.66 -27.86 17.88
N ASP A 2 -24.22 -28.44 18.94
CA ASP A 2 -24.16 -27.91 20.31
C ASP A 2 -22.75 -27.89 20.93
N ALA A 3 -21.88 -28.83 20.56
CA ALA A 3 -20.52 -28.89 21.07
C ALA A 3 -19.69 -27.63 20.75
N LEU A 4 -19.75 -27.14 19.49
CA LEU A 4 -19.01 -25.93 19.10
C LEU A 4 -19.48 -24.68 19.85
N LEU A 5 -20.79 -24.55 20.06
CA LEU A 5 -21.36 -23.44 20.83
C LEU A 5 -20.97 -23.53 22.31
N GLN A 6 -20.93 -24.74 22.86
CA GLN A 6 -20.49 -24.98 24.23
C GLN A 6 -19.00 -24.68 24.41
N ASP A 7 -18.16 -25.09 23.46
CA ASP A 7 -16.72 -24.82 23.45
C ASP A 7 -16.41 -23.31 23.34
N LEU A 8 -17.09 -22.59 22.44
CA LEU A 8 -16.96 -21.13 22.33
C LEU A 8 -17.36 -20.41 23.63
N ARG A 9 -18.47 -20.83 24.23
CA ARG A 9 -18.94 -20.27 25.52
C ARG A 9 -17.95 -20.58 26.65
N TYR A 10 -17.38 -21.77 26.65
CA TYR A 10 -16.38 -22.17 27.62
C TYR A 10 -15.07 -21.39 27.45
N ALA A 11 -14.58 -21.25 26.21
CA ALA A 11 -13.40 -20.45 25.88
C ALA A 11 -13.57 -18.99 26.33
N PHE A 12 -14.72 -18.36 26.01
CA PHE A 12 -15.00 -16.99 26.43
C PHE A 12 -15.06 -16.83 27.95
N ARG A 13 -15.61 -17.83 28.66
CA ARG A 13 -15.63 -17.82 30.13
C ARG A 13 -14.23 -17.98 30.73
N THR A 14 -13.37 -18.77 30.09
CA THR A 14 -11.96 -18.94 30.48
C THR A 14 -11.16 -17.66 30.25
N LEU A 15 -11.32 -17.01 29.09
CA LEU A 15 -10.73 -15.69 28.77
C LEU A 15 -11.11 -14.64 29.82
N ARG A 16 -12.39 -14.62 30.27
CA ARG A 16 -12.84 -13.70 31.33
C ARG A 16 -12.32 -14.04 32.72
N ARG A 17 -11.88 -15.27 32.99
CA ARG A 17 -11.27 -15.67 34.27
C ARG A 17 -9.81 -15.27 34.39
N THR A 18 -9.09 -15.09 33.28
CA THR A 18 -7.66 -14.71 33.27
C THR A 18 -7.45 -13.39 32.52
N PRO A 19 -8.00 -12.26 33.01
CA PRO A 19 -8.05 -11.00 32.25
C PRO A 19 -6.68 -10.43 31.90
N GLY A 20 -5.65 -10.64 32.74
CA GLY A 20 -4.30 -10.14 32.48
C GLY A 20 -3.67 -10.77 31.24
N PHE A 21 -3.67 -12.10 31.14
CA PHE A 21 -3.15 -12.82 29.97
C PHE A 21 -3.96 -12.48 28.71
N THR A 22 -5.29 -12.45 28.83
CA THR A 22 -6.17 -12.11 27.70
C THR A 22 -5.91 -10.70 27.18
N LEU A 23 -5.70 -9.72 28.06
CA LEU A 23 -5.39 -8.36 27.66
C LEU A 23 -4.08 -8.30 26.87
N VAL A 24 -3.01 -8.92 27.37
CA VAL A 24 -1.72 -8.95 26.67
C VAL A 24 -1.85 -9.62 25.32
N ALA A 25 -2.50 -10.80 25.26
CA ALA A 25 -2.72 -11.53 24.01
C ALA A 25 -3.50 -10.69 22.98
N VAL A 26 -4.58 -10.03 23.41
CA VAL A 26 -5.39 -9.15 22.55
C VAL A 26 -4.58 -7.96 22.05
N LEU A 27 -3.81 -7.32 22.93
CA LEU A 27 -2.95 -6.19 22.55
C LEU A 27 -1.87 -6.61 21.56
N THR A 28 -1.21 -7.75 21.76
CA THR A 28 -0.22 -8.27 20.83
C THR A 28 -0.84 -8.58 19.46
N LEU A 29 -2.01 -9.22 19.44
CA LEU A 29 -2.73 -9.49 18.19
C LEU A 29 -3.12 -8.19 17.49
N ALA A 30 -3.68 -7.24 18.24
CA ALA A 30 -4.12 -5.95 17.71
C ALA A 30 -2.95 -5.15 17.14
N LEU A 31 -1.80 -5.15 17.80
CA LEU A 31 -0.59 -4.50 17.31
C LEU A 31 -0.07 -5.15 16.04
N GLY A 32 -0.01 -6.48 15.97
CA GLY A 32 0.44 -7.18 14.76
C GLY A 32 -0.46 -6.90 13.56
N ILE A 33 -1.78 -7.08 13.74
CA ILE A 33 -2.78 -6.84 12.68
C ILE A 33 -2.80 -5.36 12.28
N GLY A 34 -2.78 -4.47 13.28
CA GLY A 34 -2.79 -3.03 13.09
C GLY A 34 -1.55 -2.52 12.39
N ALA A 35 -0.36 -3.02 12.71
CA ALA A 35 0.89 -2.64 12.07
C ALA A 35 0.89 -3.02 10.58
N THR A 36 0.54 -4.27 10.25
CA THR A 36 0.44 -4.70 8.84
C THR A 36 -0.59 -3.86 8.09
N THR A 37 -1.77 -3.64 8.68
CA THR A 37 -2.82 -2.82 8.06
C THR A 37 -2.40 -1.36 7.89
N ALA A 38 -1.72 -0.78 8.88
CA ALA A 38 -1.24 0.60 8.84
C ALA A 38 -0.18 0.79 7.75
N ILE A 39 0.76 -0.15 7.61
CA ILE A 39 1.75 -0.11 6.53
C ILE A 39 1.06 -0.14 5.17
N PHE A 40 0.13 -1.07 4.94
CA PHE A 40 -0.62 -1.13 3.69
C PHE A 40 -1.49 0.12 3.45
N SER A 41 -2.12 0.65 4.50
CA SER A 41 -2.96 1.85 4.42
C SER A 41 -2.12 3.09 4.10
N VAL A 42 -0.94 3.24 4.69
CA VAL A 42 0.00 4.34 4.39
C VAL A 42 0.58 4.19 3.00
N VAL A 43 1.02 3.00 2.60
CA VAL A 43 1.48 2.74 1.22
C VAL A 43 0.36 3.07 0.23
N ASN A 44 -0.86 2.62 0.48
CA ASN A 44 -1.99 2.93 -0.38
C ASN A 44 -2.38 4.42 -0.34
N GLY A 45 -2.21 5.08 0.80
CA GLY A 45 -2.56 6.49 1.00
C GLY A 45 -1.49 7.48 0.53
N VAL A 46 -0.24 7.05 0.38
CA VAL A 46 0.91 7.91 0.05
C VAL A 46 1.54 7.55 -1.29
N LEU A 47 1.70 6.26 -1.62
CA LEU A 47 2.10 5.82 -2.95
C LEU A 47 0.92 5.75 -3.93
N LEU A 48 -0.27 5.35 -3.47
CA LEU A 48 -1.43 5.13 -4.35
C LEU A 48 -2.51 6.23 -4.26
N ARG A 49 -2.41 7.21 -3.34
CA ARG A 49 -3.17 8.44 -3.57
C ARG A 49 -2.52 9.14 -4.76
N PRO A 50 -3.28 9.42 -5.83
CA PRO A 50 -2.83 10.30 -6.88
C PRO A 50 -2.26 11.54 -6.22
N LEU A 51 -1.03 11.92 -6.57
CA LEU A 51 -0.72 13.35 -6.59
C LEU A 51 -1.91 14.03 -7.30
N PRO A 52 -2.44 15.16 -6.80
CA PRO A 52 -3.67 15.81 -7.28
C PRO A 52 -3.52 16.33 -8.72
N PHE A 53 -3.36 15.40 -9.65
CA PHE A 53 -3.25 15.59 -11.07
C PHE A 53 -4.54 15.03 -11.67
N PRO A 54 -5.39 15.87 -12.28
CA PRO A 54 -6.53 15.37 -13.03
C PRO A 54 -6.05 14.45 -14.15
N HIS A 55 -6.73 13.32 -14.35
CA HIS A 55 -6.40 12.27 -15.34
C HIS A 55 -5.14 11.46 -15.05
N GLN A 56 -5.06 10.84 -13.86
CA GLN A 56 -3.94 9.95 -13.47
C GLN A 56 -3.72 8.78 -14.45
N ASP A 57 -4.78 8.33 -15.14
CA ASP A 57 -4.77 7.33 -16.22
C ASP A 57 -3.99 7.78 -17.47
N ARG A 58 -3.72 9.08 -17.61
CA ARG A 58 -2.95 9.68 -18.71
C ARG A 58 -1.53 10.08 -18.31
N LEU A 59 -1.08 9.74 -17.09
CA LEU A 59 0.27 10.04 -16.65
C LEU A 59 1.25 9.02 -17.24
N PHE A 60 2.07 9.48 -18.17
CA PHE A 60 3.18 8.71 -18.72
C PHE A 60 4.51 9.28 -18.21
N MET A 61 5.41 8.39 -17.78
CA MET A 61 6.77 8.78 -17.43
C MET A 61 7.63 8.75 -18.70
N LEU A 62 8.05 9.93 -19.15
CA LEU A 62 9.00 10.06 -20.25
C LEU A 62 10.41 9.78 -19.72
N ALA A 63 11.07 8.77 -20.27
CA ALA A 63 12.44 8.43 -19.93
C ALA A 63 13.25 8.11 -21.19
N GLU A 64 14.52 8.51 -21.18
CA GLU A 64 15.48 8.21 -22.23
C GLU A 64 16.25 6.95 -21.85
N GLN A 65 16.25 5.95 -22.75
CA GLN A 65 17.05 4.75 -22.58
C GLN A 65 18.40 4.95 -23.27
N ASN A 66 19.49 4.93 -22.50
CA ASN A 66 20.81 4.99 -23.10
C ASN A 66 21.13 3.67 -23.84
N ARG A 67 22.17 3.68 -24.67
CA ARG A 67 22.61 2.51 -25.46
C ARG A 67 23.02 1.28 -24.63
N GLN A 68 23.19 1.46 -23.31
CA GLN A 68 23.53 0.43 -22.33
C GLN A 68 22.32 -0.03 -21.50
N GLY A 69 21.11 0.42 -21.83
CA GLY A 69 19.87 0.05 -21.15
C GLY A 69 19.56 0.86 -19.87
N GLY A 70 20.38 1.85 -19.54
CA GLY A 70 20.16 2.75 -18.40
C GLY A 70 19.03 3.74 -18.68
N ILE A 71 18.03 3.75 -17.80
CA ILE A 71 16.90 4.68 -17.84
C ILE A 71 17.33 5.99 -17.19
N ARG A 72 17.23 7.10 -17.91
CA ARG A 72 17.51 8.45 -17.38
C ARG A 72 16.36 9.41 -17.69
N PRO A 73 16.11 10.41 -16.83
CA PRO A 73 15.22 11.52 -17.20
C PRO A 73 15.75 12.17 -18.50
N PRO A 74 14.88 12.53 -19.45
CA PRO A 74 15.31 13.18 -20.68
C PRO A 74 16.01 14.49 -20.35
N SER A 75 17.08 14.79 -21.09
CA SER A 75 17.72 16.10 -21.01
C SER A 75 16.79 17.18 -21.60
N TYR A 76 16.91 18.43 -21.11
CA TYR A 76 16.13 19.56 -21.64
C TYR A 76 16.14 19.68 -23.18
N PRO A 77 17.29 19.54 -23.88
CA PRO A 77 17.28 19.57 -25.34
C PRO A 77 16.56 18.36 -25.98
N THR A 78 16.66 17.16 -25.39
CA THR A 78 15.91 15.97 -25.86
C THR A 78 14.40 16.22 -25.81
N PHE A 79 13.92 16.89 -24.76
CA PHE A 79 12.51 17.23 -24.61
C PHE A 79 12.01 18.18 -25.71
N LEU A 80 12.81 19.20 -26.08
CA LEU A 80 12.46 20.13 -27.15
C LEU A 80 12.38 19.44 -28.52
N ASP A 81 13.26 18.47 -28.77
CA ASP A 81 13.26 17.71 -30.03
C ASP A 81 12.00 16.83 -30.17
N TRP A 82 11.58 16.17 -29.09
CA TRP A 82 10.33 15.43 -29.06
C TRP A 82 9.10 16.33 -29.24
N GLN A 83 9.11 17.53 -28.63
CA GLN A 83 8.03 18.50 -28.81
C GLN A 83 7.95 18.98 -30.27
N ALA A 84 9.09 19.27 -30.89
CA ALA A 84 9.17 19.68 -32.28
C ALA A 84 8.66 18.58 -33.23
N GLN A 85 9.00 17.31 -32.98
CA GLN A 85 8.52 16.17 -33.76
C GLN A 85 7.00 15.95 -33.63
N THR A 86 6.46 16.10 -32.42
CA THR A 86 5.01 15.90 -32.19
C THR A 86 4.17 17.02 -32.82
N SER A 87 4.75 18.23 -32.96
CA SER A 87 4.09 19.39 -33.56
C SER A 87 4.13 19.40 -35.09
N ALA A 88 4.88 18.48 -35.71
CA ALA A 88 5.05 18.36 -37.15
C ALA A 88 4.15 17.28 -37.79
N LEU A 89 3.25 16.69 -37.00
CA LEU A 89 2.17 15.79 -37.44
C LEU A 89 0.83 16.53 -37.37
#